data_AF-A0A7R7YRM3-F1
#
_entry.id   AF-A0A7R7YRM3-F1
#
_cell.length_a   1.000
_cell.length_b   1.000
_cell.length_c   1.000
_cell.angle_alpha   90.00
_cell.angle_beta   90.00
_cell.angle_gamma   90.00
#
_symmetry.space_group_name_H-M   'P 1'
#
loop_
_entity.id
_entity.type
_entity.pdbx_description
1 polymer ?
#
loop_
_entity_poly.entity_id
_entity_poly.type
_entity_poly.pdbx_seq_one_letter_code
_entity_poly.pdbx_strand_id
1 'polypeptide(L)'
;MPRLTRDVLVHTWDLARAVGADDRLDPNWCALFFGQLPAEPDALRASGMFAAPVAVDDDTDIQSRLLARLGRDPAWVARFSAGTFAG
;
A
#
# COMPACT_ATOMS: atom_id res chain seq x y z
N MET A 1 -7.88 -4.39 17.24
CA MET A 1 -6.66 -3.63 16.88
C MET A 1 -7.07 -2.27 16.36
N PRO A 2 -6.49 -1.15 16.84
CA PRO A 2 -6.91 0.18 16.43
C PRO A 2 -6.53 0.47 14.97
N ARG A 3 -7.37 1.26 14.27
CA ARG A 3 -7.17 1.70 12.88
C ARG A 3 -5.78 2.32 12.64
N LEU A 4 -5.27 3.03 13.65
CA LEU A 4 -3.96 3.65 13.68
C LEU A 4 -2.82 2.70 13.32
N THR A 5 -2.84 1.44 13.79
CA THR A 5 -1.73 0.51 13.54
C THR A 5 -1.62 0.13 12.06
N ARG A 6 -2.76 -0.10 11.39
CA ARG A 6 -2.78 -0.37 9.94
C ARG A 6 -2.32 0.85 9.16
N ASP A 7 -2.81 2.04 9.53
CA ASP A 7 -2.46 3.26 8.82
C ASP A 7 -0.95 3.56 8.93
N VAL A 8 -0.34 3.33 10.11
CA VAL A 8 1.13 3.40 10.28
C VAL A 8 1.84 2.40 9.36
N LEU A 9 1.44 1.12 9.37
CA LEU A 9 2.08 0.09 8.52
C LEU A 9 2.08 0.49 7.05
N VAL A 10 0.93 0.96 6.56
CA VAL A 10 0.75 1.32 5.17
C VAL A 10 1.52 2.60 4.80
N HIS A 11 1.58 3.57 5.70
CA HIS A 11 2.38 4.79 5.50
C HIS A 11 3.88 4.55 5.63
N THR A 12 4.32 3.52 6.37
CA THR A 12 5.71 3.06 6.32
C THR A 12 6.09 2.61 4.90
N TRP A 13 5.21 1.86 4.22
CA TRP A 13 5.42 1.48 2.82
C TRP A 13 5.46 2.68 1.88
N ASP A 14 4.50 3.61 2.02
CA ASP A 14 4.44 4.84 1.20
C ASP A 14 5.78 5.62 1.28
N LEU A 15 6.29 5.81 2.50
CA LEU A 15 7.54 6.53 2.75
C LEU A 15 8.77 5.79 2.22
N ALA A 16 8.86 4.47 2.45
CA ALA A 16 9.97 3.66 1.97
C ALA A 16 10.11 3.73 0.45
N ARG A 17 8.99 3.55 -0.28
CA ARG A 17 8.95 3.70 -1.74
C ARG A 17 9.33 5.10 -2.20
N ALA A 18 8.85 6.13 -1.51
CA ALA A 18 9.11 7.52 -1.89
C ALA A 18 10.59 7.91 -1.79
N VAL A 19 11.37 7.25 -0.95
CA VAL A 19 12.82 7.50 -0.78
C VAL A 19 13.70 6.41 -1.38
N GLY A 20 13.12 5.39 -2.02
CA GLY A 20 13.85 4.25 -2.58
C GLY A 20 14.48 3.33 -1.52
N ALA A 21 13.93 3.28 -0.31
CA ALA A 21 14.33 2.34 0.73
C ALA A 21 13.66 0.95 0.52
N ASP A 22 14.06 -0.03 1.33
CA ASP A 22 13.38 -1.32 1.40
C ASP A 22 11.94 -1.14 1.87
N ASP A 23 11.00 -1.55 1.03
CA ASP A 23 9.57 -1.42 1.23
C ASP A 23 8.90 -2.73 1.66
N ARG A 24 9.68 -3.75 2.01
CA ARG A 24 9.13 -5.03 2.50
C ARG A 24 8.53 -4.87 3.90
N LEU A 25 7.24 -5.15 4.00
CA LEU A 25 6.49 -5.23 5.24
C LEU A 25 6.50 -6.66 5.78
N ASP A 26 6.21 -6.80 7.07
CA ASP A 26 6.01 -8.12 7.69
C ASP A 26 4.73 -8.79 7.12
N PRO A 27 4.85 -9.98 6.50
CA PRO A 27 3.71 -10.66 5.88
C PRO A 27 2.58 -11.02 6.86
N ASN A 28 2.88 -11.24 8.14
CA ASN A 28 1.86 -11.59 9.14
C ASN A 28 0.97 -10.38 9.45
N TRP A 29 1.57 -9.19 9.55
CA TRP A 29 0.81 -7.96 9.71
C TRP A 29 -0.03 -7.67 8.46
N CYS A 30 0.53 -7.90 7.27
CA CYS A 30 -0.22 -7.75 6.02
C CYS A 30 -1.43 -8.69 5.96
N ALA A 31 -1.25 -9.98 6.27
CA ALA A 31 -2.31 -10.97 6.30
C ALA A 31 -3.41 -10.62 7.33
N LEU A 32 -2.99 -10.23 8.54
CA LEU A 32 -3.90 -9.83 9.61
C LEU A 32 -4.76 -8.64 9.23
N PHE A 33 -4.18 -7.60 8.62
CA PHE A 33 -4.96 -6.44 8.20
C PHE A 33 -5.78 -6.68 6.95
N PHE A 34 -5.30 -7.50 6.00
CA PHE A 34 -6.08 -7.90 4.84
C PHE A 34 -7.36 -8.64 5.24
N GLY A 35 -7.26 -9.59 6.18
CA GLY A 35 -8.41 -10.32 6.70
C GLY A 35 -9.42 -9.48 7.48
N GLN A 36 -9.08 -8.24 7.85
CA GLN A 36 -9.97 -7.29 8.51
C GLN A 36 -10.69 -6.36 7.51
N LEU A 37 -10.30 -6.38 6.23
CA LEU A 37 -10.95 -5.56 5.22
C LEU A 37 -12.31 -6.18 4.84
N PRO A 38 -13.29 -5.36 4.44
CA PRO A 38 -14.54 -5.87 3.89
C PRO A 38 -14.28 -6.77 2.68
N ALA A 39 -15.05 -7.86 2.59
CA ALA A 39 -15.01 -8.78 1.45
C ALA A 39 -15.41 -8.09 0.13
N GLU A 40 -16.31 -7.10 0.21
CA GLU A 40 -16.72 -6.28 -0.94
C GLU A 40 -15.62 -5.21 -1.23
N PRO A 41 -15.06 -5.18 -2.46
CA PRO A 41 -13.98 -4.26 -2.84
C PRO A 41 -14.25 -2.78 -2.69
N ASP A 42 -15.43 -2.33 -3.09
CA ASP A 42 -15.74 -0.92 -3.20
C ASP A 42 -16.25 -0.32 -1.86
N ALA A 43 -16.48 -1.15 -0.85
CA ALA A 43 -17.02 -0.75 0.45
C ALA A 43 -16.10 0.24 1.17
N LEU A 44 -14.78 0.08 0.99
CA LEU A 44 -13.80 1.02 1.53
C LEU A 44 -13.84 2.36 0.77
N ARG A 45 -13.96 2.32 -0.56
CA ARG A 45 -14.06 3.51 -1.40
C ARG A 45 -15.31 4.32 -1.09
N ALA A 46 -16.42 3.67 -0.75
CA ALA A 46 -17.67 4.35 -0.37
C ALA A 46 -17.52 5.28 0.85
N SER A 47 -16.50 5.07 1.70
CA SER A 47 -16.20 5.97 2.81
C SER A 47 -15.57 7.31 2.39
N GLY A 48 -15.10 7.43 1.14
CA GLY A 48 -14.35 8.58 0.63
C GLY A 48 -12.91 8.70 1.12
N MET A 49 -12.47 7.86 2.07
CA MET A 49 -11.11 7.89 2.62
C MET A 49 -10.10 7.07 1.81
N PHE A 50 -10.58 6.11 1.02
CA PHE A 50 -9.74 5.20 0.23
C PHE A 50 -9.94 5.46 -1.26
N ALA A 51 -8.86 5.39 -2.03
CA ALA A 51 -8.93 5.35 -3.48
C ALA A 51 -9.58 4.02 -3.95
N ALA A 52 -9.91 3.93 -5.23
CA ALA A 52 -10.41 2.69 -5.82
C ALA A 52 -9.35 1.58 -5.67
N PRO A 53 -9.77 0.33 -5.37
CA PRO A 53 -8.84 -0.79 -5.36
C PRO A 53 -8.11 -0.93 -6.69
N VAL A 54 -6.82 -1.26 -6.61
CA VAL A 54 -6.00 -1.56 -7.79
C VAL A 54 -6.15 -3.05 -8.12
N ALA A 55 -6.26 -3.38 -9.40
CA ALA A 55 -6.29 -4.77 -9.85
C ALA A 55 -4.89 -5.37 -9.74
N VAL A 56 -4.78 -6.52 -9.09
CA VAL A 56 -3.55 -7.33 -8.99
C VAL A 56 -3.91 -8.79 -9.21
N ASP A 57 -2.92 -9.61 -9.58
CA ASP A 57 -3.11 -11.06 -9.70
C ASP A 57 -3.42 -11.66 -8.31
N ASP A 58 -4.30 -12.65 -8.26
CA ASP A 58 -4.66 -13.35 -7.02
C ASP A 58 -3.46 -14.11 -6.42
N ASP A 59 -2.50 -14.51 -7.26
CA ASP A 59 -1.26 -15.18 -6.86
C ASP A 59 -0.17 -14.20 -6.37
N THR A 60 -0.45 -12.89 -6.35
CA THR A 60 0.49 -11.89 -5.84
C THR A 60 0.65 -12.02 -4.32
N ASP A 61 1.80 -11.61 -3.79
CA ASP A 61 2.07 -11.62 -2.36
C ASP A 61 1.04 -10.81 -1.54
N ILE A 62 0.92 -11.15 -0.26
CA ILE A 62 -0.11 -10.59 0.61
C ILE A 62 0.05 -9.08 0.88
N GLN A 63 1.27 -8.55 0.83
CA GLN A 63 1.51 -7.10 0.95
C GLN A 63 0.93 -6.39 -0.27
N SER A 64 1.25 -6.86 -1.47
CA SER A 64 0.71 -6.29 -2.71
C SER A 64 -0.81 -6.33 -2.76
N ARG A 65 -1.42 -7.45 -2.36
CA ARG A 65 -2.89 -7.58 -2.26
C ARG A 65 -3.49 -6.62 -1.25
N LEU A 66 -2.87 -6.43 -0.09
CA LEU A 66 -3.29 -5.44 0.90
C LEU A 66 -3.22 -4.01 0.37
N LEU A 67 -2.09 -3.62 -0.21
CA LEU A 67 -1.87 -2.28 -0.75
C LEU A 67 -2.87 -1.96 -1.86
N ALA A 68 -3.02 -2.90 -2.80
CA ALA A 68 -3.98 -2.80 -3.90
C ALA A 68 -5.41 -2.63 -3.39
N ARG A 69 -5.79 -3.38 -2.36
CA ARG A 69 -7.11 -3.26 -1.72
C ARG A 69 -7.36 -1.92 -1.04
N LEU A 70 -6.30 -1.27 -0.58
CA LEU A 70 -6.33 0.07 0.01
C LEU A 70 -6.09 1.20 -1.01
N GLY A 71 -6.12 0.86 -2.31
CA GLY A 71 -6.01 1.80 -3.43
C GLY A 71 -4.60 2.30 -3.73
N ARG A 72 -3.57 1.57 -3.29
CA ARG A 72 -2.16 1.84 -3.63
C ARG A 72 -1.73 0.90 -4.74
N ASP A 73 -0.99 1.43 -5.71
CA ASP A 73 -0.38 0.64 -6.77
C ASP A 73 0.93 0.00 -6.26
N PRO A 74 1.00 -1.34 -6.06
CA PRO A 74 2.21 -2.00 -5.61
C PRO A 74 3.35 -1.96 -6.64
N ALA A 75 3.08 -1.58 -7.89
CA ALA A 75 4.09 -1.37 -8.93
C ALA A 75 4.56 0.10 -9.01
N TRP A 76 4.05 0.99 -8.14
CA TRP A 76 4.43 2.40 -8.17
C TRP A 76 5.93 2.61 -7.93
N VAL A 77 6.59 3.37 -8.80
CA VAL A 77 7.99 3.73 -8.65
C VAL A 77 8.12 5.24 -8.51
N ALA A 78 8.83 5.69 -7.47
CA ALA A 78 9.17 7.09 -7.29
C ALA A 78 10.01 7.59 -8.47
N ARG A 79 9.50 8.61 -9.17
CA ARG A 79 10.23 9.27 -10.26
C ARG A 79 11.09 10.37 -9.69
N PHE A 80 12.38 10.11 -9.53
CA PHE A 80 13.35 11.16 -9.23
C PHE A 80 13.78 11.83 -10.53
N SER A 81 13.37 13.08 -10.73
CA SER A 81 13.98 13.92 -11.76
C SER A 81 15.39 14.26 -11.29
N ALA A 82 16.41 13.78 -12.01
CA ALA A 82 17.79 14.19 -11.79
C ALA A 82 17.90 15.69 -12.13
N GLY A 83 17.67 16.54 -11.14
CA GLY A 83 18.08 17.93 -11.19
C GLY A 83 19.61 17.94 -11.29
N THR A 84 20.11 18.50 -12.39
CA THR A 84 21.53 18.78 -12.63
C THR A 84 22.12 19.52 -11.43
N PHE A 85 22.76 18.80 -10.51
CA PHE A 85 23.78 19.36 -9.64
C PHE A 85 25.12 19.27 -10.38
N ALA A 86 25.26 20.08 -11.42
CA ALA A 86 26.55 20.41 -12.01
C ALA A 86 26.77 21.91 -11.74
N GLY A 87 27.82 22.22 -10.97
CA GLY A 87 28.21 23.57 -10.59
C GLY A 87 28.85 23.61 -9.23
#